data_AF-A0A7X3MH89-F1
#
_entry.id   AF-A0A7X3MH89-F1
#
_cell.length_a   1.000
_cell.length_b   1.000
_cell.length_c   1.000
_cell.angle_alpha   90.00
_cell.angle_beta   90.00
_cell.angle_gamma   90.00
#
_symmetry.space_group_name_H-M   'P 1'
#
loop_
_entity.id
_entity.type
_entity.pdbx_description
1 polymer ?
#
loop_
_entity_poly.entity_id
_entity_poly.type
_entity_poly.pdbx_seq_one_letter_code
_entity_poly.pdbx_strand_id
1 'polypeptide(L)'
;MYMTVKQAAEKWGISDRRVRILCAEGKVFGVTREGRSWMIPVDARKPEDGRFKATESLLTAIERKKRELDNRRPLTEGELERLTEEFIVEYTYNSNAIEGNTLTLRETDMVLRGLTIDRKPLKEHMEAVGHKEAFDFVRDLVKEQMPLSESIIKQVHYLVLADKREDRGVYRRIPVRIMGAKHEPVQPYLIQPKMEQLLGVYRNSAEHVITRRNWMKKRATGNIK
;
A
#
# COMPACT_ATOMS: atom_id res chain seq x y z
N MET A 1 -43.91 -15.72 3.53
CA MET A 1 -43.53 -16.89 2.69
C MET A 1 -42.33 -17.55 3.33
N TYR A 2 -42.32 -18.87 3.46
CA TYR A 2 -41.23 -19.62 4.09
C TYR A 2 -40.51 -20.48 3.04
N MET A 3 -39.22 -20.69 3.25
CA MET A 3 -38.38 -21.59 2.48
C MET A 3 -37.91 -22.75 3.37
N THR A 4 -37.60 -23.87 2.72
CA THR A 4 -37.07 -25.06 3.37
C THR A 4 -35.59 -24.90 3.74
N VAL A 5 -35.11 -25.77 4.62
CA VAL A 5 -33.68 -25.89 4.97
C VAL A 5 -32.80 -26.03 3.71
N LYS A 6 -33.23 -26.81 2.72
CA LYS A 6 -32.46 -27.06 1.49
C LYS A 6 -32.34 -25.79 0.63
N GLN A 7 -33.44 -25.04 0.50
CA GLN A 7 -33.44 -23.75 -0.21
C GLN A 7 -32.59 -22.71 0.53
N ALA A 8 -32.63 -22.68 1.86
CA ALA A 8 -31.79 -21.80 2.66
C ALA A 8 -30.30 -22.18 2.55
N ALA A 9 -29.98 -23.48 2.51
CA ALA A 9 -28.62 -24.00 2.34
C ALA A 9 -28.01 -23.54 1.01
N GLU A 10 -28.78 -23.66 -0.08
CA GLU A 10 -28.39 -23.19 -1.40
C GLU A 10 -28.24 -21.67 -1.45
N LYS A 11 -29.22 -20.92 -0.91
CA LYS A 11 -29.20 -19.46 -0.83
C LYS A 11 -28.00 -18.91 -0.05
N TRP A 12 -27.57 -19.59 1.00
CA TRP A 12 -26.50 -19.14 1.90
C TRP A 12 -25.14 -19.79 1.62
N GLY A 13 -25.05 -20.71 0.67
CA GLY A 13 -23.84 -21.46 0.31
C GLY A 13 -23.27 -22.26 1.49
N ILE A 14 -24.12 -22.92 2.29
CA ILE A 14 -23.72 -23.75 3.44
C ILE A 14 -24.47 -25.08 3.44
N SER A 15 -24.02 -26.07 4.22
CA SER A 15 -24.69 -27.37 4.29
C SER A 15 -26.03 -27.32 5.03
N ASP A 16 -26.99 -28.17 4.64
CA ASP A 16 -28.28 -28.37 5.32
C ASP A 16 -28.11 -28.60 6.83
N ARG A 17 -27.09 -29.37 7.21
CA ARG A 17 -26.74 -29.62 8.62
C ARG A 17 -26.43 -28.32 9.35
N ARG A 18 -25.65 -27.42 8.74
CA ARG A 18 -25.31 -26.12 9.34
C ARG A 18 -26.54 -25.22 9.46
N VAL A 19 -27.42 -25.20 8.46
CA VAL A 19 -28.69 -24.45 8.53
C VAL A 19 -29.55 -24.92 9.70
N ARG A 20 -29.72 -26.23 9.88
CA ARG A 20 -30.49 -26.80 11.02
C ARG A 20 -29.88 -26.42 12.37
N ILE A 21 -28.55 -26.44 12.49
CA ILE A 21 -27.85 -26.00 13.70
C ILE A 21 -28.12 -24.52 13.97
N LEU A 22 -28.01 -23.65 12.98
CA LEU A 22 -28.27 -22.21 13.15
C LEU A 22 -29.72 -21.91 13.57
N CYS A 23 -30.69 -22.70 13.05
CA CYS A 23 -32.09 -22.60 13.46
C CYS A 23 -32.28 -23.09 14.91
N ALA A 24 -31.65 -24.20 15.29
CA ALA A 24 -31.69 -24.75 16.65
C ALA A 24 -31.00 -23.85 17.69
N GLU A 25 -29.93 -23.17 17.30
CA GLU A 25 -29.19 -22.19 18.12
C GLU A 25 -29.91 -20.83 18.20
N GLY A 26 -31.07 -20.66 17.55
CA GLY A 26 -31.83 -19.41 17.57
C GLY A 26 -31.18 -18.25 16.80
N LYS A 27 -30.18 -18.52 15.96
CA LYS A 27 -29.42 -17.49 15.23
C LYS A 27 -30.15 -16.95 13.99
N VAL A 28 -31.21 -17.61 13.55
CA VAL A 28 -32.03 -17.20 12.42
C VAL A 28 -33.37 -16.67 12.96
N PHE A 29 -33.63 -15.39 12.74
CA PHE A 29 -34.85 -14.73 13.24
C PHE A 29 -36.10 -15.19 12.46
N GLY A 30 -37.24 -15.31 13.17
CA GLY A 30 -38.54 -15.63 12.56
C GLY A 30 -38.70 -17.09 12.10
N VAL A 31 -37.81 -17.98 12.53
CA VAL A 31 -37.90 -19.41 12.20
C VAL A 31 -39.00 -20.08 13.04
N THR A 32 -39.81 -20.91 12.39
CA THR A 32 -40.83 -21.74 13.04
C THR A 32 -40.59 -23.21 12.74
N ARG A 33 -41.02 -24.12 13.62
CA ARG A 33 -40.99 -25.56 13.36
C ARG A 33 -42.39 -26.05 13.03
N GLU A 34 -42.51 -26.73 11.89
CA GLU A 34 -43.73 -27.42 11.49
C GLU A 34 -43.41 -28.92 11.38
N GLY A 35 -43.87 -29.69 12.37
CA GLY A 35 -43.50 -31.10 12.54
C GLY A 35 -41.99 -31.32 12.68
N ARG A 36 -41.39 -32.01 11.70
CA ARG A 36 -39.94 -32.30 11.64
C ARG A 36 -39.14 -31.31 10.79
N SER A 37 -39.81 -30.33 10.18
CA SER A 37 -39.19 -29.39 9.25
C SER A 37 -39.05 -28.00 9.87
N TRP A 38 -37.94 -27.32 9.51
CA TRP A 38 -37.73 -25.91 9.84
C TRP A 38 -38.30 -25.03 8.73
N MET A 39 -39.12 -24.06 9.11
CA MET A 39 -39.71 -23.05 8.24
C MET A 39 -38.92 -21.75 8.42
N ILE A 40 -38.12 -21.41 7.41
CA ILE A 40 -37.22 -20.25 7.44
C ILE A 40 -37.84 -19.13 6.62
N PRO A 41 -38.01 -17.91 7.14
CA PRO A 41 -38.52 -16.79 6.34
C PRO A 41 -37.68 -16.57 5.08
N VAL A 42 -38.32 -16.32 3.94
CA VAL A 42 -37.60 -16.13 2.66
C VAL A 42 -36.67 -14.91 2.70
N ASP A 43 -36.98 -13.90 3.50
CA ASP A 43 -36.20 -12.69 3.76
C ASP A 43 -35.07 -12.88 4.80
N ALA A 44 -35.01 -14.04 5.47
CA ALA A 44 -33.97 -14.33 6.44
C ALA A 44 -32.57 -14.21 5.81
N ARG A 45 -31.73 -13.37 6.44
CA ARG A 45 -30.32 -13.22 6.09
C ARG A 45 -29.51 -14.31 6.79
N LYS A 46 -28.43 -14.75 6.14
CA LYS A 46 -27.46 -15.69 6.72
C LYS A 46 -26.88 -15.07 8.01
N PRO A 47 -26.97 -15.74 9.17
CA PRO A 47 -26.34 -15.25 10.39
C PRO A 47 -24.84 -15.12 10.23
N GLU A 48 -24.24 -14.11 10.86
CA GLU A 48 -22.79 -13.93 10.87
C GLU A 48 -22.12 -15.13 11.58
N ASP A 49 -21.07 -15.69 10.97
CA ASP A 49 -20.35 -16.82 11.54
C ASP A 49 -19.46 -16.33 12.68
N GLY A 50 -19.90 -16.54 13.93
CA GLY A 50 -19.19 -16.09 15.14
C GLY A 50 -17.79 -16.68 15.37
N ARG A 51 -17.29 -17.56 14.48
CA ARG A 51 -15.88 -17.97 14.44
C ARG A 51 -14.97 -16.87 13.88
N PHE A 52 -15.51 -15.95 13.10
CA PHE A 52 -14.86 -14.69 12.78
C PHE A 52 -15.14 -13.72 13.93
N LYS A 53 -14.37 -13.80 15.02
CA LYS A 53 -14.08 -12.55 15.75
C LYS A 53 -13.53 -11.63 14.68
N ALA A 54 -14.15 -10.47 14.46
CA ALA A 54 -13.66 -9.49 13.51
C ALA A 54 -12.19 -9.24 13.84
N THR A 55 -11.28 -9.86 13.08
CA THR A 55 -9.85 -9.60 13.17
C THR A 55 -9.74 -8.09 13.07
N GLU A 56 -9.10 -7.47 14.07
CA GLU A 56 -8.88 -6.03 14.08
C GLU A 56 -8.45 -5.61 12.66
N SER A 57 -9.19 -4.67 12.06
CA SER A 57 -8.81 -4.16 10.75
C SER A 57 -7.38 -3.67 10.81
N LEU A 58 -6.57 -3.94 9.78
CA LEU A 58 -5.18 -3.47 9.73
C LEU A 58 -5.08 -1.96 9.96
N LEU A 59 -6.08 -1.19 9.52
CA LEU A 59 -6.14 0.25 9.80
C LEU A 59 -6.27 0.54 11.29
N THR A 60 -7.13 -0.17 12.01
CA THR A 60 -7.30 -0.01 13.46
C THR A 60 -6.02 -0.36 14.21
N ALA A 61 -5.35 -1.46 13.82
CA ALA A 61 -4.09 -1.86 14.42
C ALA A 61 -2.97 -0.83 14.18
N ILE A 62 -2.92 -0.23 12.99
CA ILE A 62 -1.95 0.82 12.65
C ILE A 62 -2.24 2.09 13.47
N GLU A 63 -3.49 2.52 13.56
CA GLU A 63 -3.87 3.71 14.35
C GLU A 63 -3.54 3.53 15.83
N ARG A 64 -3.77 2.34 16.38
CA ARG A 64 -3.40 2.02 17.76
C ARG A 64 -1.88 2.13 17.97
N LYS A 65 -1.08 1.53 17.09
CA LYS A 65 0.40 1.61 17.15
C LYS A 65 0.91 3.03 16.98
N LYS A 66 0.28 3.81 16.09
CA LYS A 66 0.61 5.23 15.89
C LYS A 66 0.39 6.02 17.18
N ARG A 67 -0.77 5.86 17.84
CA ARG A 67 -1.07 6.53 19.12
C ARG A 67 -0.08 6.13 20.21
N GLU A 68 0.27 4.85 20.29
CA GLU A 68 1.29 4.37 21.23
C GLU A 68 2.65 5.05 21.00
N LEU A 69 3.05 5.22 19.73
CA LEU A 69 4.27 5.94 19.37
C LEU A 69 4.17 7.43 19.70
N ASP A 70 3.04 8.06 19.42
CA ASP A 70 2.82 9.49 19.71
C ASP A 70 2.97 9.78 21.22
N ASN A 71 2.50 8.86 22.08
CA ASN A 71 2.63 8.98 23.55
C ASN A 71 4.07 8.85 24.06
N ARG A 72 5.01 8.38 23.24
CA ARG A 72 6.44 8.24 23.60
C ARG A 72 7.28 9.42 23.11
N ARG A 73 6.67 10.45 22.54
CA ARG A 73 7.33 11.67 22.06
C ARG A 73 7.38 12.74 23.17
N PRO A 74 8.34 13.69 23.14
CA PRO A 74 9.38 13.86 22.12
C PRO A 74 10.53 12.86 22.29
N LEU A 75 11.15 12.47 21.18
CA LEU A 75 12.45 11.79 21.19
C LEU A 75 13.54 12.83 21.33
N THR A 76 14.67 12.46 21.93
CA THR A 76 15.87 13.31 21.92
C THR A 76 16.42 13.45 20.50
N GLU A 77 17.22 14.49 20.26
CA GLU A 77 17.85 14.74 18.95
C GLU A 77 18.70 13.54 18.49
N GLY A 78 19.54 13.00 19.39
CA GLY A 78 20.38 11.83 19.07
C GLY A 78 19.58 10.54 18.84
N GLU A 79 18.46 10.32 19.55
CA GLU A 79 17.58 9.19 19.27
C GLU A 79 16.93 9.31 17.88
N LEU A 80 16.48 10.52 17.54
CA LEU A 80 15.86 10.79 16.24
C LEU A 80 16.87 10.63 15.10
N GLU A 81 18.08 11.16 15.26
CA GLU A 81 19.17 11.03 14.29
C GLU A 81 19.49 9.55 14.06
N ARG A 82 19.75 8.78 15.12
CA ARG A 82 20.07 7.35 15.03
C ARG A 82 18.96 6.55 14.35
N LEU A 83 17.70 6.76 14.73
CA LEU A 83 16.55 6.09 14.11
C LEU A 83 16.38 6.49 12.64
N THR A 84 16.68 7.74 12.30
CA THR A 84 16.61 8.24 10.92
C THR A 84 17.68 7.61 10.07
N GLU A 85 18.92 7.54 10.55
CA GLU A 85 20.04 6.89 9.85
C GLU A 85 19.75 5.41 9.60
N GLU A 86 19.34 4.68 10.64
CA GLU A 86 18.97 3.27 10.57
C GLU A 86 17.87 3.04 9.51
N PHE A 87 16.82 3.87 9.56
CA PHE A 87 15.73 3.80 8.58
C PHE A 87 16.20 4.12 7.15
N ILE A 88 17.04 5.13 6.94
CA ILE A 88 17.51 5.53 5.59
C ILE A 88 18.31 4.41 4.94
N VAL A 89 19.20 3.76 5.71
CA VAL A 89 20.01 2.64 5.22
C VAL A 89 19.11 1.48 4.80
N GLU A 90 18.22 1.04 5.69
CA GLU A 90 17.29 -0.05 5.39
C GLU A 90 16.36 0.28 4.22
N TYR A 91 15.82 1.51 4.20
CA TYR A 91 14.89 1.94 3.16
C TYR A 91 15.57 1.98 1.79
N THR A 92 16.80 2.48 1.73
CA THR A 92 17.60 2.54 0.49
C THR A 92 17.97 1.15 0.00
N TYR A 93 18.47 0.30 0.89
CA TYR A 93 18.82 -1.09 0.56
C TYR A 93 17.59 -1.85 0.01
N ASN A 94 16.48 -1.86 0.76
CA ASN A 94 15.30 -2.63 0.37
C ASN A 94 14.67 -2.10 -0.93
N SER A 95 14.62 -0.78 -1.13
CA SER A 95 14.07 -0.16 -2.34
C SER A 95 14.88 -0.51 -3.57
N ASN A 96 16.20 -0.33 -3.52
CA ASN A 96 17.07 -0.60 -4.67
C ASN A 96 17.20 -2.10 -4.95
N ALA A 97 17.21 -2.95 -3.91
CA ALA A 97 17.24 -4.41 -4.08
C ALA A 97 16.01 -4.94 -4.83
N ILE A 98 14.83 -4.34 -4.64
CA ILE A 98 13.61 -4.70 -5.41
C ILE A 98 13.80 -4.41 -6.91
N GLU A 99 14.54 -3.37 -7.26
CA GLU A 99 14.84 -2.99 -8.65
C GLU A 99 16.11 -3.68 -9.20
N GLY A 100 16.71 -4.59 -8.42
CA GLY A 100 17.80 -5.47 -8.85
C GLY A 100 19.21 -5.01 -8.48
N ASN A 101 19.35 -3.98 -7.63
CA ASN A 101 20.64 -3.59 -7.07
C ASN A 101 21.19 -4.71 -6.16
N THR A 102 22.50 -4.96 -6.19
CA THR A 102 23.13 -6.11 -5.56
C THR A 102 23.95 -5.77 -4.32
N LEU A 103 24.01 -4.50 -3.92
CA LEU A 103 24.63 -4.08 -2.67
C LEU A 103 23.93 -4.77 -1.50
N THR A 104 24.70 -5.37 -0.61
CA THR A 104 24.21 -5.86 0.69
C THR A 104 23.88 -4.69 1.61
N LEU A 105 23.10 -4.92 2.68
CA LEU A 105 22.76 -3.87 3.65
C LEU A 105 24.00 -3.14 4.21
N ARG A 106 25.07 -3.90 4.51
CA ARG A 106 26.34 -3.33 5.01
C ARG A 106 27.07 -2.53 3.93
N GLU A 107 27.10 -3.05 2.70
CA GLU A 107 27.67 -2.32 1.57
C GLU A 107 26.91 -1.03 1.29
N THR A 108 25.57 -1.04 1.36
CA THR A 108 24.74 0.16 1.25
C THR A 108 25.09 1.19 2.33
N ASP A 109 25.17 0.80 3.61
CA ASP A 109 25.61 1.72 4.69
C ASP A 109 26.98 2.34 4.39
N MET A 110 27.95 1.53 3.96
CA MET A 110 29.27 2.01 3.56
C MET A 110 29.19 3.03 2.40
N VAL A 111 28.39 2.75 1.37
CA VAL A 111 28.18 3.68 0.25
C VAL A 111 27.56 4.99 0.71
N LEU A 112 26.55 4.94 1.58
CA LEU A 112 25.89 6.14 2.12
C LEU A 112 26.83 6.99 2.99
N ARG A 113 27.90 6.39 3.53
CA ARG A 113 29.01 7.08 4.23
C ARG A 113 30.11 7.58 3.29
N GLY A 114 29.96 7.41 1.97
CA GLY A 114 30.90 7.88 0.96
C GLY A 114 32.01 6.89 0.59
N LEU A 115 31.93 5.63 1.03
CA LEU A 115 32.88 4.58 0.64
C LEU A 115 32.48 3.96 -0.69
N THR A 116 33.45 3.42 -1.42
CA THR A 116 33.21 2.61 -2.62
C THR A 116 33.40 1.13 -2.30
N ILE A 117 32.64 0.28 -2.98
CA ILE A 117 32.66 -1.17 -2.81
C ILE A 117 33.34 -1.78 -4.03
N ASP A 118 34.42 -2.51 -3.79
CA ASP A 118 35.15 -3.21 -4.84
C ASP A 118 34.23 -4.17 -5.61
N ARG A 119 34.45 -4.30 -6.92
CA ARG A 119 33.71 -5.19 -7.84
C ARG A 119 32.20 -4.93 -7.95
N LYS A 120 31.69 -3.82 -7.42
CA LYS A 120 30.31 -3.38 -7.62
C LYS A 120 30.25 -2.28 -8.69
N PRO A 121 29.27 -2.31 -9.61
CA PRO A 121 29.13 -1.27 -10.61
C PRO A 121 28.94 0.11 -9.98
N LEU A 122 29.52 1.15 -10.59
CA LEU A 122 29.33 2.53 -10.14
C LEU A 122 27.84 2.94 -10.14
N LYS A 123 27.06 2.43 -11.11
CA LYS A 123 25.61 2.60 -11.19
C LYS A 123 24.90 2.24 -9.88
N GLU A 124 25.26 1.12 -9.26
CA GLU A 124 24.61 0.67 -8.02
C GLU A 124 24.90 1.62 -6.84
N HIS A 125 26.09 2.21 -6.80
CA HIS A 125 26.46 3.22 -5.81
C HIS A 125 25.69 4.51 -6.04
N MET A 126 25.61 4.96 -7.29
CA MET A 126 24.86 6.16 -7.65
C MET A 126 23.37 6.02 -7.33
N GLU A 127 22.77 4.86 -7.59
CA GLU A 127 21.38 4.55 -7.21
C GLU A 127 21.17 4.65 -5.69
N ALA A 128 22.11 4.14 -4.88
CA ALA A 128 22.02 4.25 -3.42
C ALA A 128 22.11 5.70 -2.94
N VAL A 129 23.08 6.46 -3.45
CA VAL A 129 23.26 7.88 -3.11
C VAL A 129 22.06 8.71 -3.56
N GLY A 130 21.60 8.54 -4.80
CA GLY A 130 20.45 9.27 -5.34
C GLY A 130 19.15 8.97 -4.58
N HIS A 131 18.96 7.73 -4.12
CA HIS A 131 17.83 7.37 -3.28
C HIS A 131 17.88 8.05 -1.90
N LYS A 132 19.06 8.14 -1.27
CA LYS A 132 19.24 8.91 -0.02
C LYS A 132 18.97 10.39 -0.23
N GLU A 133 19.51 10.99 -1.29
CA GLU A 133 19.26 12.40 -1.63
C GLU A 133 17.77 12.68 -1.84
N ALA A 134 17.07 11.78 -2.56
CA ALA A 134 15.63 11.87 -2.73
C ALA A 134 14.86 11.78 -1.41
N PHE A 135 15.30 10.93 -0.48
CA PHE A 135 14.70 10.83 0.84
C PHE A 135 14.91 12.11 1.65
N ASP A 136 16.14 12.63 1.70
CA ASP A 136 16.48 13.87 2.38
C ASP A 136 15.64 15.03 1.82
N PHE A 137 15.52 15.13 0.49
CA PHE A 137 14.68 16.11 -0.18
C PHE A 137 13.20 16.01 0.21
N VAL A 138 12.62 14.80 0.21
CA VAL A 138 11.22 14.60 0.64
C VAL A 138 11.01 14.97 2.11
N ARG A 139 11.98 14.65 2.98
CA ARG A 139 11.92 15.03 4.39
C ARG A 139 11.86 16.55 4.54
N ASP A 140 12.65 17.29 3.78
CA ASP A 140 12.67 18.76 3.86
C ASP A 140 11.38 19.38 3.31
N LEU A 141 10.82 18.84 2.22
CA LEU A 141 9.49 19.22 1.74
C LEU A 141 8.39 19.02 2.80
N VAL A 142 8.47 17.93 3.58
CA VAL A 142 7.51 17.65 4.66
C VAL A 142 7.66 18.64 5.81
N LYS A 143 8.90 19.00 6.19
CA LYS A 143 9.15 20.03 7.22
C LYS A 143 8.58 21.38 6.82
N GLU A 144 8.73 21.74 5.54
CA GLU A 144 8.21 22.98 4.96
C GLU A 144 6.71 22.93 4.63
N GLN A 145 6.05 21.78 4.85
CA GLN A 145 4.64 21.54 4.54
C GLN A 145 4.27 21.82 3.07
N MET A 146 5.21 21.54 2.17
CA MET A 146 5.04 21.82 0.75
C MET A 146 3.96 20.90 0.13
N PRO A 147 2.96 21.45 -0.58
CA PRO A 147 1.93 20.65 -1.20
C PRO A 147 2.48 19.85 -2.39
N LEU A 148 2.04 18.59 -2.52
CA LEU A 148 2.46 17.73 -3.63
C LEU A 148 2.08 18.34 -5.00
N SER A 149 3.09 18.46 -5.86
CA SER A 149 2.97 18.98 -7.21
C SER A 149 3.68 18.07 -8.21
N GLU A 150 3.35 18.23 -9.49
CA GLU A 150 4.05 17.53 -10.56
C GLU A 150 5.55 17.87 -10.60
N SER A 151 5.89 19.13 -10.36
CA SER A 151 7.28 19.59 -10.27
C SER A 151 8.05 18.84 -9.18
N ILE A 152 7.46 18.68 -7.99
CA ILE A 152 8.05 17.89 -6.90
C ILE A 152 8.25 16.43 -7.33
N ILE A 153 7.26 15.81 -7.99
CA ILE A 153 7.39 14.42 -8.46
C ILE A 153 8.56 14.29 -9.45
N LYS A 154 8.71 15.26 -10.37
CA LYS A 154 9.82 15.30 -11.33
C LYS A 154 11.17 15.52 -10.64
N GLN A 155 11.23 16.36 -9.60
CA GLN A 155 12.45 16.57 -8.82
C GLN A 155 12.86 15.31 -8.05
N VAL A 156 11.91 14.62 -7.42
CA VAL A 156 12.18 13.31 -6.78
C VAL A 156 12.67 12.30 -7.81
N HIS A 157 12.02 12.23 -8.98
CA HIS A 157 12.46 11.35 -10.08
C HIS A 157 13.87 11.69 -10.57
N TYR A 158 14.21 12.98 -10.62
CA TYR A 158 15.54 13.44 -10.99
C TYR A 158 16.63 12.95 -10.03
N LEU A 159 16.36 12.97 -8.72
CA LEU A 159 17.30 12.52 -7.70
C LEU A 159 17.46 10.99 -7.70
N VAL A 160 16.35 10.25 -7.78
CA VAL A 160 16.38 8.77 -7.76
C VAL A 160 17.10 8.20 -8.98
N LEU A 161 16.94 8.79 -10.18
CA LEU A 161 17.63 8.36 -11.40
C LEU A 161 19.06 8.93 -11.51
N ALA A 162 19.80 8.87 -10.41
CA ALA A 162 21.18 9.37 -10.36
C ALA A 162 22.11 8.69 -11.39
N ASP A 163 21.84 7.46 -11.79
CA ASP A 163 22.62 6.74 -12.80
C ASP A 163 22.20 7.03 -14.26
N LYS A 164 20.98 7.56 -14.50
CA LYS A 164 20.41 7.78 -15.85
C LYS A 164 20.12 9.25 -16.14
N ARG A 165 21.16 10.02 -16.44
CA ARG A 165 21.08 11.48 -16.63
C ARG A 165 19.99 11.94 -17.61
N GLU A 166 19.86 11.27 -18.75
CA GLU A 166 18.93 11.67 -19.83
C GLU A 166 17.44 11.50 -19.46
N ASP A 167 17.13 10.60 -18.52
CA ASP A 167 15.76 10.26 -18.13
C ASP A 167 15.29 11.00 -16.86
N ARG A 168 16.17 11.80 -16.24
CA ARG A 168 15.90 12.45 -14.97
C ARG A 168 14.78 13.49 -15.09
N GLY A 169 13.80 13.41 -14.19
CA GLY A 169 12.75 14.42 -14.04
C GLY A 169 11.84 14.66 -15.26
N VAL A 170 11.88 13.78 -16.26
CA VAL A 170 11.03 13.87 -17.46
C VAL A 170 10.09 12.68 -17.55
N TYR A 171 8.93 12.87 -18.18
CA TYR A 171 8.09 11.73 -18.57
C TYR A 171 8.73 10.99 -19.74
N ARG A 172 8.55 9.67 -19.74
CA ARG A 172 9.03 8.83 -20.84
C ARG A 172 8.39 9.23 -22.16
N ARG A 173 9.18 9.10 -23.22
CA ARG A 173 8.76 9.41 -24.60
C ARG A 173 8.41 8.17 -25.41
N ILE A 174 8.76 6.99 -24.89
CA ILE A 174 8.51 5.70 -25.53
C ILE A 174 7.45 4.90 -24.75
N PRO A 175 6.64 4.08 -25.42
CA PRO A 175 5.79 3.10 -24.76
C PRO A 175 6.63 2.07 -23.99
N VAL A 176 6.11 1.60 -22.86
CA VAL A 176 6.73 0.49 -22.11
C VAL A 176 5.68 -0.55 -21.74
N ARG A 177 6.16 -1.74 -21.38
CA ARG A 177 5.34 -2.83 -20.87
C ARG A 177 5.93 -3.34 -19.56
N ILE A 178 5.08 -3.58 -18.58
CA ILE A 178 5.49 -4.21 -17.33
C ILE A 178 5.41 -5.73 -17.53
N MET A 179 6.56 -6.40 -17.52
CA MET A 179 6.61 -7.86 -17.65
C MET A 179 5.79 -8.52 -16.52
N GLY A 180 4.95 -9.49 -16.89
CA GLY A 180 4.08 -10.21 -15.95
C GLY A 180 2.83 -9.45 -15.49
N ALA A 181 2.64 -8.18 -15.87
CA ALA A 181 1.42 -7.44 -15.55
C ALA A 181 0.34 -7.62 -16.63
N LYS A 182 -0.92 -7.82 -16.20
CA LYS A 182 -2.09 -7.78 -17.10
C LYS A 182 -2.45 -6.35 -17.55
N HIS A 183 -2.03 -5.35 -16.78
CA HIS A 183 -2.34 -3.95 -17.06
C HIS A 183 -1.29 -3.32 -17.96
N GLU A 184 -1.74 -2.58 -18.97
CA GLU A 184 -0.88 -1.82 -19.87
C GLU A 184 -0.70 -0.38 -19.37
N PRO A 185 0.56 0.10 -19.27
CA PRO A 185 0.84 1.49 -18.97
C PRO A 185 0.25 2.45 -20.00
N VAL A 186 -0.05 3.67 -19.56
CA VAL A 186 -0.64 4.68 -20.44
C VAL A 186 0.34 5.13 -21.53
N GLN A 187 -0.14 5.54 -22.69
CA GLN A 187 0.73 6.01 -23.75
C GLN A 187 1.47 7.30 -23.36
N PRO A 188 2.71 7.55 -23.83
CA PRO A 188 3.51 8.72 -23.47
C PRO A 188 2.76 10.07 -23.51
N TYR A 189 2.01 10.30 -24.58
CA TYR A 189 1.24 11.53 -24.79
C TYR A 189 0.07 11.71 -23.81
N LEU A 190 -0.31 10.66 -23.06
CA LEU A 190 -1.36 10.69 -22.05
C LEU A 190 -0.82 10.74 -20.62
N ILE A 191 0.50 10.63 -20.39
CA ILE A 191 1.06 10.58 -19.04
C ILE A 191 0.76 11.88 -18.31
N GLN A 192 1.12 13.02 -18.88
CA GLN A 192 0.91 14.33 -18.28
C GLN A 192 -0.56 14.60 -17.92
N PRO A 193 -1.54 14.52 -18.84
CA PRO A 193 -2.94 14.79 -18.49
C PRO A 193 -3.48 13.82 -17.44
N LYS A 194 -3.05 12.55 -17.44
CA LYS A 194 -3.44 11.59 -16.40
C LYS A 194 -2.78 11.84 -15.06
N MET A 195 -1.58 12.41 -15.04
CA MET A 195 -0.90 12.84 -13.82
C MET A 195 -1.55 14.07 -13.21
N GLU A 196 -1.95 15.04 -14.04
CA GLU A 196 -2.74 16.19 -13.60
C GLU A 196 -4.08 15.74 -12.98
N GLN A 197 -4.80 14.83 -13.65
CA GLN A 197 -6.03 14.23 -13.13
C GLN A 197 -5.78 13.48 -11.81
N LEU A 198 -4.71 12.68 -11.72
CA LEU A 198 -4.34 11.94 -10.52
C LEU A 198 -4.10 12.88 -9.33
N LEU A 199 -3.34 13.95 -9.54
CA LEU A 199 -3.04 14.96 -8.52
C LEU A 199 -4.29 15.73 -8.09
N GLY A 200 -5.19 16.05 -9.03
CA GLY A 200 -6.48 16.68 -8.72
C GLY A 200 -7.32 15.82 -7.77
N VAL A 201 -7.47 14.53 -8.06
CA VAL A 201 -8.20 13.60 -7.19
C VAL A 201 -7.48 13.40 -5.85
N TYR A 202 -6.15 13.32 -5.85
CA TYR A 202 -5.37 13.16 -4.62
C TYR A 202 -5.58 14.33 -3.65
N ARG A 203 -5.58 15.58 -4.14
CA ARG A 203 -5.79 16.78 -3.32
C ARG A 203 -7.20 16.86 -2.73
N ASN A 204 -8.20 16.42 -3.50
CA ASN A 204 -9.61 16.52 -3.10
C ASN A 204 -10.10 15.31 -2.27
N SER A 205 -9.23 14.33 -2.02
CA SER A 205 -9.59 13.12 -1.27
C SER A 205 -9.58 13.37 0.24
N ALA A 206 -10.73 13.12 0.88
CA ALA A 206 -10.91 13.10 2.33
C ALA A 206 -10.62 11.72 2.96
N GLU A 207 -10.10 10.77 2.17
CA GLU A 207 -9.77 9.43 2.68
C GLU A 207 -8.63 9.45 3.69
N HIS A 208 -8.60 8.43 4.54
CA HIS A 208 -7.48 8.17 5.44
C HIS A 208 -6.15 8.13 4.69
N VAL A 209 -5.08 8.68 5.28
CA VAL A 209 -3.77 8.85 4.62
C VAL A 209 -3.22 7.56 4.03
N ILE A 210 -3.38 6.43 4.73
CA ILE A 210 -2.93 5.10 4.27
C ILE A 210 -3.72 4.63 3.05
N THR A 211 -5.04 4.82 3.09
CA THR A 211 -5.94 4.46 1.98
C THR A 211 -5.64 5.31 0.76
N ARG A 212 -5.52 6.63 0.96
CA ARG A 212 -5.15 7.58 -0.09
C ARG A 212 -3.79 7.28 -0.71
N ARG A 213 -2.78 6.95 0.11
CA ARG A 213 -1.45 6.50 -0.36
C ARG A 213 -1.54 5.23 -1.21
N ASN A 214 -2.28 4.22 -0.73
CA ASN A 214 -2.45 2.96 -1.46
C ASN A 214 -3.19 3.15 -2.79
N TRP A 215 -4.22 4.01 -2.80
CA TRP A 215 -4.93 4.42 -4.00
C TRP A 215 -3.99 5.11 -4.99
N MET A 216 -3.21 6.09 -4.53
CA MET A 216 -2.25 6.82 -5.35
C MET A 216 -1.22 5.87 -5.98
N LYS A 217 -0.63 4.97 -5.18
CA LYS A 217 0.35 3.98 -5.67
C LYS A 217 -0.23 3.16 -6.83
N LYS A 218 -1.42 2.57 -6.66
CA LYS A 218 -2.06 1.73 -7.68
C LYS A 218 -2.30 2.49 -9.00
N ARG A 219 -2.75 3.75 -8.92
CA ARG A 219 -3.07 4.56 -10.10
C ARG A 219 -1.81 5.13 -10.77
N ALA A 220 -0.83 5.56 -9.97
CA ALA A 220 0.46 6.05 -10.46
C ALA A 220 1.22 4.96 -11.23
N THR A 221 1.23 3.71 -10.75
CA THR A 221 1.89 2.61 -11.46
C THR A 221 1.30 2.36 -12.86
N GLY A 222 -0.02 2.53 -13.03
CA GLY A 222 -0.64 2.46 -14.35
C GLY A 222 -0.27 3.63 -15.26
N ASN A 223 0.00 4.81 -14.69
CA ASN A 223 0.27 6.02 -15.46
C ASN A 223 1.75 6.25 -15.77
N ILE A 224 2.69 5.78 -14.94
CA ILE A 224 4.06 6.34 -14.93
C ILE A 224 5.12 5.36 -15.42
N LYS A 225 5.04 4.06 -15.08
CA LYS A 225 6.14 3.13 -15.44
C LYS A 225 6.47 3.24 -16.92
#